data_AF-A0A542ZEL8-F1
#
_entry.id   AF-A0A542ZEL8-F1
#
_cell.length_a   1.000
_cell.length_b   1.000
_cell.length_c   1.000
_cell.angle_alpha   90.00
_cell.angle_beta   90.00
_cell.angle_gamma   90.00
#
_symmetry.space_group_name_H-M   'P 1'
#
loop_
_entity.id
_entity.type
_entity.pdbx_description
1 polymer ?
#
loop_
_entity_poly.entity_id
_entity_poly.type
_entity_poly.pdbx_seq_one_letter_code
_entity_poly.pdbx_strand_id
1 'polypeptide(L)'
;MRRLGFVLVLLLGLAALASSTFSAAAPPRTAGLVPATGAGTDGGSPFDPLPAGIALKDAYTPLTVTVENPSTLPFPGTDGRYHVAYNLLLQNASVVPATLRKLEVVDAFHPNRVIVSFAGTQLVDPACPFGDCNRLRALPAVPVKSAVIPPEQARLVFVDFSFGSLDEAPAYVLHHLFIEGATSPVVTKPKASDYTVTPYRISVRGPITIGPPLKGRNWVALNGCCEPGFAHRSSPVAVNGNLVAGQLFAIDWKRTNDQGAFYTGDKTKNESYVDYGSPILAVADGTVTETLDTMDANTPGVLPAKDPVLARKLTLQTVDGNHIVLRLGRGVYAFYAHLLKGSLKVKVGDRVHRGQVIASLGNTGNANASHLHFQLMNGPSVLGSSGIPYVIDHFQYQGQVSPQQIADADNYLTGSFFGPGHLAEPEARQDQLPLAWAIVNFPD
;
A
#
# COMPACT_ATOMS: atom_id res chain seq x y z
N MET A 1 -31.79 7.83 24.89
CA MET A 1 -31.71 7.34 26.29
C MET A 1 -31.46 5.84 26.19
N ARG A 2 -30.39 5.20 26.65
CA ARG A 2 -29.54 5.27 27.87
C ARG A 2 -28.07 5.11 27.44
N ARG A 3 -27.19 6.08 27.66
CA ARG A 3 -26.23 6.29 28.77
C ARG A 3 -25.15 5.20 28.97
N LEU A 4 -23.91 5.71 28.88
CA LEU A 4 -22.58 5.19 29.16
C LEU A 4 -22.42 4.31 30.40
N GLY A 5 -21.38 3.47 30.36
CA GLY A 5 -20.62 3.00 31.52
C GLY A 5 -19.20 2.56 31.10
N PHE A 6 -18.27 3.50 31.01
CA PHE A 6 -16.82 3.23 30.98
C PHE A 6 -16.34 3.07 32.43
N VAL A 7 -15.63 1.98 32.74
CA VAL A 7 -14.89 1.82 33.99
C VAL A 7 -13.40 1.82 33.68
N LEU A 8 -12.74 2.87 34.18
CA LEU A 8 -11.31 3.06 34.29
C LEU A 8 -10.83 2.29 35.53
N VAL A 9 -9.78 1.48 35.43
CA VAL A 9 -9.04 1.00 36.61
C VAL A 9 -7.57 1.40 36.45
N LEU A 10 -7.19 2.37 37.27
CA LEU A 10 -5.83 2.75 37.62
C LEU A 10 -5.38 1.84 38.78
N LEU A 11 -4.18 1.27 38.74
CA LEU A 11 -3.50 0.76 39.93
C LEU A 11 -2.00 1.07 39.84
N LEU A 12 -1.54 1.81 40.84
CA LEU A 12 -0.15 2.24 41.09
C LEU A 12 0.50 1.28 42.10
N GLY A 13 1.73 0.85 41.77
CA GLY A 13 2.88 0.69 42.68
C GLY A 13 2.88 -0.44 43.72
N LEU A 14 3.89 -1.32 43.66
CA LEU A 14 4.98 -1.33 44.64
C LEU A 14 6.16 -2.20 44.14
N ALA A 15 7.37 -1.69 44.36
CA ALA A 15 8.63 -2.37 44.10
C ALA A 15 8.98 -3.36 45.22
N ALA A 16 9.58 -4.50 44.85
CA ALA A 16 10.38 -5.31 45.75
C ALA A 16 11.59 -5.85 44.97
N LEU A 17 12.79 -5.44 45.40
CA LEU A 17 14.05 -6.03 44.96
C LEU A 17 14.20 -7.43 45.57
N ALA A 18 14.47 -8.42 44.73
CA ALA A 18 15.06 -9.68 45.14
C ALA A 18 16.15 -10.05 44.14
N SER A 19 17.40 -10.01 44.61
CA SER A 19 18.59 -10.49 43.92
C SER A 19 18.60 -12.03 43.95
N SER A 20 18.55 -12.65 42.77
CA SER A 20 18.90 -14.06 42.61
C SER A 20 19.90 -14.21 41.46
N THR A 21 21.07 -14.71 41.83
CA THR A 21 22.14 -15.15 40.93
C THR A 21 21.70 -16.44 40.24
N PHE A 22 21.69 -16.46 38.90
CA PHE A 22 21.63 -17.70 38.13
C PHE A 22 22.78 -17.78 37.13
N SER A 23 23.42 -18.94 37.19
CA SER A 23 24.58 -19.37 36.43
C SER A 23 24.29 -19.44 34.93
N ALA A 24 25.30 -19.10 34.13
CA ALA A 24 25.26 -19.09 32.68
C ALA A 24 25.09 -20.51 32.09
N ALA A 25 24.07 -20.68 31.25
CA ALA A 25 23.98 -21.77 30.27
C ALA A 25 23.86 -21.15 28.87
N ALA A 26 24.73 -21.57 27.95
CA ALA A 26 24.80 -21.04 26.59
C ALA A 26 23.60 -21.48 25.74
N PRO A 27 22.94 -20.56 24.99
CA PRO A 27 21.97 -20.94 23.97
C PRO A 27 22.66 -21.26 22.62
N PRO A 28 22.00 -22.05 21.75
CA PRO A 28 22.59 -22.60 20.53
C PRO A 28 22.78 -21.53 19.45
N ARG A 29 23.71 -21.81 18.53
CA ARG A 29 24.09 -20.97 17.38
C ARG A 29 22.87 -20.52 16.58
N THR A 30 22.56 -19.23 16.66
CA THR A 30 21.62 -18.56 15.76
C THR A 30 22.25 -18.41 14.38
N ALA A 31 21.45 -18.73 13.37
CA ALA A 31 21.72 -18.42 11.97
C ALA A 31 22.03 -16.92 11.82
N GLY A 32 23.00 -16.63 10.95
CA GLY A 32 23.63 -15.33 10.83
C GLY A 32 22.65 -14.18 10.66
N LEU A 33 22.85 -13.14 11.47
CA LEU A 33 22.44 -11.78 11.17
C LEU A 33 22.98 -11.42 9.78
N VAL A 34 22.09 -11.39 8.79
CA VAL A 34 22.38 -10.70 7.53
C VAL A 34 22.37 -9.21 7.87
N PRO A 35 23.49 -8.48 7.75
CA PRO A 35 23.46 -7.04 7.94
C PRO A 35 22.58 -6.45 6.85
N ALA A 36 21.65 -5.59 7.26
CA ALA A 36 20.87 -4.74 6.36
C ALA A 36 21.83 -3.78 5.64
N THR A 37 22.49 -4.27 4.60
CA THR A 37 23.13 -3.44 3.59
C THR A 37 22.07 -3.17 2.55
N GLY A 38 21.25 -2.14 2.83
CA GLY A 38 20.34 -1.55 1.87
C GLY A 38 21.13 -0.93 0.73
N ALA A 39 21.50 -1.73 -0.27
CA ALA A 39 22.01 -1.25 -1.54
C ALA A 39 20.81 -0.93 -2.44
N GLY A 40 20.32 0.29 -2.29
CA GLY A 40 19.28 0.93 -3.08
C GLY A 40 19.33 2.44 -2.90
N THR A 41 20.52 3.04 -2.82
CA THR A 41 20.71 4.48 -2.69
C THR A 41 20.48 5.17 -4.03
N ASP A 42 19.21 5.23 -4.45
CA ASP A 42 18.70 6.36 -5.25
C ASP A 42 18.04 7.42 -4.37
N GLY A 43 17.88 7.14 -3.06
CA GLY A 43 17.60 8.16 -2.06
C GLY A 43 18.88 8.92 -1.77
N GLY A 44 18.95 10.17 -2.22
CA GLY A 44 19.99 11.08 -1.76
C GLY A 44 19.96 11.18 -0.23
N SER A 45 21.12 11.45 0.36
CA SER A 45 21.19 11.83 1.77
C SER A 45 20.28 13.03 2.01
N PRO A 46 19.58 13.14 3.15
CA PRO A 46 18.89 14.39 3.52
C PRO A 46 19.84 15.59 3.65
N PHE A 47 21.16 15.34 3.64
CA PHE A 47 22.22 16.35 3.64
C PHE A 47 22.84 16.59 2.25
N ASP A 48 22.41 15.87 1.21
CA ASP A 48 22.87 16.16 -0.14
C ASP A 48 22.38 17.55 -0.53
N PRO A 49 23.25 18.43 -1.05
CA PRO A 49 22.83 19.74 -1.48
C PRO A 49 21.76 19.59 -2.57
N LEU A 50 20.68 20.37 -2.45
CA LEU A 50 19.65 20.38 -3.47
C LEU A 50 20.25 20.76 -4.82
N PRO A 51 19.72 20.20 -5.92
CA PRO A 51 20.09 20.64 -7.27
C PRO A 51 20.04 22.16 -7.40
N ALA A 52 21.03 22.73 -8.08
CA ALA A 52 21.05 24.16 -8.40
C ALA A 52 19.74 24.55 -9.11
N GLY A 53 19.09 25.61 -8.63
CA GLY A 53 17.79 26.08 -9.14
C GLY A 53 16.59 25.75 -8.25
N ILE A 54 16.73 24.85 -7.26
CA ILE A 54 15.73 24.62 -6.22
C ILE A 54 16.08 25.48 -5.01
N ALA A 55 15.17 26.36 -4.60
CA ALA A 55 15.36 27.24 -3.45
C ALA A 55 14.20 27.11 -2.46
N LEU A 56 14.54 26.84 -1.21
CA LEU A 56 13.60 26.87 -0.08
C LEU A 56 13.92 28.07 0.80
N LYS A 57 12.88 28.78 1.23
CA LYS A 57 13.02 29.88 2.18
C LYS A 57 12.85 29.35 3.59
N ASP A 58 13.72 29.80 4.50
CA ASP A 58 13.54 29.52 5.91
C ASP A 58 12.21 30.10 6.40
N ALA A 59 11.42 29.26 7.06
CA ALA A 59 10.16 29.64 7.66
C ALA A 59 10.01 28.88 8.99
N TYR A 60 9.42 29.54 9.98
CA TYR A 60 8.93 28.82 11.15
C TYR A 60 7.63 28.12 10.77
N THR A 61 7.65 26.79 10.75
CA THR A 61 6.50 25.97 10.36
C THR A 61 5.95 25.21 11.58
N PRO A 62 4.62 25.10 11.73
CA PRO A 62 4.04 24.31 12.83
C PRO A 62 4.04 22.81 12.52
N LEU A 63 4.06 22.44 11.24
CA LEU A 63 4.13 21.05 10.79
C LEU A 63 5.54 20.74 10.29
N THR A 64 6.08 19.61 10.74
CA THR A 64 7.15 18.92 10.02
C THR A 64 6.51 18.04 8.95
N VAL A 65 7.17 17.91 7.81
CA VAL A 65 6.66 17.17 6.65
C VAL A 65 7.74 16.22 6.16
N THR A 66 7.45 14.92 6.19
CA THR A 66 8.35 13.87 5.71
C THR A 66 7.64 13.02 4.68
N VAL A 67 8.39 12.47 3.72
CA VAL A 67 7.85 11.54 2.72
C VAL A 67 8.08 10.11 3.23
N GLU A 68 7.04 9.27 3.20
CA GLU A 68 7.11 7.89 3.74
C GLU A 68 7.92 6.95 2.83
N ASN A 69 8.01 7.25 1.53
CA ASN A 69 8.76 6.45 0.57
C ASN A 69 9.99 7.26 0.09
N PRO A 70 11.23 6.77 0.25
CA PRO A 70 12.43 7.56 -0.07
C PRO A 70 12.59 7.85 -1.57
N SER A 71 11.94 7.09 -2.45
CA SER A 71 11.88 7.38 -3.90
C SER A 71 10.62 6.77 -4.50
N THR A 72 9.97 7.54 -5.37
CA THR A 72 8.88 7.06 -6.25
C THR A 72 9.25 7.33 -7.70
N LEU A 73 8.52 6.75 -8.64
CA LEU A 73 8.74 6.92 -10.07
C LEU A 73 7.40 6.98 -10.81
N PRO A 74 7.35 7.60 -12.00
CA PRO A 74 6.19 7.53 -12.88
C PRO A 74 5.98 6.12 -13.42
N PHE A 75 4.75 5.61 -13.38
CA PHE A 75 4.39 4.35 -14.01
C PHE A 75 3.16 4.52 -14.91
N PRO A 76 3.16 3.93 -16.12
CA PRO A 76 2.00 3.98 -17.01
C PRO A 76 0.88 3.06 -16.49
N GLY A 77 -0.33 3.59 -16.42
CA GLY A 77 -1.54 2.87 -16.05
C GLY A 77 -2.35 2.42 -17.27
N THR A 78 -3.34 1.56 -17.04
CA THR A 78 -4.29 1.11 -18.07
C THR A 78 -5.22 2.20 -18.62
N ASP A 79 -5.24 3.37 -17.99
CA ASP A 79 -5.95 4.57 -18.45
C ASP A 79 -5.15 5.40 -19.47
N GLY A 80 -3.96 4.94 -19.87
CA GLY A 80 -3.09 5.61 -20.82
C GLY A 80 -2.35 6.82 -20.24
N ARG A 81 -2.35 7.00 -18.92
CA ARG A 81 -1.64 8.08 -18.22
C ARG A 81 -0.48 7.53 -17.43
N TYR A 82 0.49 8.38 -17.12
CA TYR A 82 1.55 8.09 -16.17
C TYR A 82 1.15 8.59 -14.79
N HIS A 83 1.26 7.75 -13.78
CA HIS A 83 0.86 8.02 -12.41
C HIS A 83 2.07 8.08 -11.49
N VAL A 84 1.96 8.89 -10.45
CA VAL A 84 2.89 8.96 -9.32
C VAL A 84 2.06 8.90 -8.05
N ALA A 85 2.49 8.09 -7.07
CA ALA A 85 1.83 8.01 -5.77
C ALA A 85 2.85 7.86 -4.63
N TYR A 86 2.56 8.51 -3.50
CA TYR A 86 3.33 8.43 -2.26
C TYR A 86 2.52 9.01 -1.08
N ASN A 87 3.10 8.98 0.12
CA ASN A 87 2.48 9.53 1.33
C ASN A 87 3.37 10.60 1.96
N LEU A 88 2.71 11.61 2.51
CA LEU A 88 3.34 12.57 3.41
C LEU A 88 2.94 12.27 4.85
N LEU A 89 3.90 12.29 5.75
CA LEU A 89 3.67 12.33 7.19
C LEU A 89 3.82 13.78 7.66
N LEU A 90 2.71 14.36 8.11
CA LEU A 90 2.61 15.67 8.73
C LEU A 90 2.62 15.50 10.24
N GLN A 91 3.57 16.11 10.96
CA GLN A 91 3.56 16.10 12.43
C GLN A 91 3.49 17.52 12.98
N ASN A 92 2.51 17.80 13.82
CA ASN A 92 2.42 19.08 14.51
C ASN A 92 3.40 19.11 15.69
N ALA A 93 4.51 19.82 15.49
CA ALA A 93 5.55 20.02 16.49
C ALA A 93 5.34 21.30 17.32
N SER A 94 4.22 22.00 17.11
CA SER A 94 3.89 23.22 17.83
C SER A 94 2.91 22.99 18.99
N VAL A 95 2.83 23.95 19.90
CA VAL A 95 1.93 23.92 21.08
C VAL A 95 0.49 24.35 20.76
N VAL A 96 0.21 24.78 19.52
CA VAL A 96 -1.14 25.17 19.07
C VAL A 96 -1.62 24.23 17.96
N PRO A 97 -2.94 24.06 17.77
CA PRO A 97 -3.45 23.27 16.66
C PRO A 97 -3.03 23.86 15.31
N ALA A 98 -2.77 22.98 14.34
CA ALA A 98 -2.54 23.34 12.95
C ALA A 98 -3.70 22.83 12.09
N THR A 99 -4.31 23.67 11.26
CA THR A 99 -5.37 23.26 10.34
C THR A 99 -4.84 23.29 8.92
N LEU A 100 -4.84 22.14 8.23
CA LEU A 100 -4.49 22.09 6.81
C LEU A 100 -5.66 22.57 5.97
N ARG A 101 -5.49 23.68 5.26
CA ARG A 101 -6.53 24.26 4.38
C ARG A 101 -6.42 23.76 2.95
N LYS A 102 -5.19 23.70 2.44
CA LYS A 102 -4.85 23.22 1.10
C LYS A 102 -3.43 22.66 1.08
N LEU A 103 -3.22 21.63 0.28
CA LEU A 103 -1.90 21.11 -0.07
C LEU A 103 -1.75 21.16 -1.58
N GLU A 104 -0.70 21.81 -2.07
CA GLU A 104 -0.30 21.78 -3.47
C GLU A 104 1.01 21.01 -3.61
N VAL A 105 1.10 20.19 -4.66
CA VAL A 105 2.36 19.65 -5.16
C VAL A 105 2.77 20.51 -6.33
N VAL A 106 3.98 21.07 -6.29
CA VAL A 106 4.49 22.00 -7.31
C VAL A 106 5.79 21.48 -7.90
N ASP A 107 6.08 21.87 -9.13
CA ASP A 107 7.37 21.62 -9.78
C ASP A 107 8.50 22.35 -9.01
N ALA A 108 9.56 21.64 -8.61
CA ALA A 108 10.59 22.23 -7.78
C ALA A 108 11.46 23.29 -8.49
N PHE A 109 11.61 23.19 -9.82
CA PHE A 109 12.34 24.17 -10.63
C PHE A 109 11.45 25.32 -11.08
N HIS A 110 10.14 25.10 -11.11
CA HIS A 110 9.15 26.11 -11.45
C HIS A 110 8.01 26.14 -10.41
N PRO A 111 8.23 26.65 -9.17
CA PRO A 111 7.25 26.53 -8.08
C PRO A 111 5.87 27.16 -8.32
N ASN A 112 5.73 28.03 -9.32
CA ASN A 112 4.43 28.57 -9.75
C ASN A 112 3.60 27.56 -10.57
N ARG A 113 4.21 26.46 -11.04
CA ARG A 113 3.56 25.37 -11.76
C ARG A 113 3.04 24.36 -10.74
N VAL A 114 1.75 24.50 -10.42
CA VAL A 114 1.03 23.52 -9.60
C VAL A 114 0.76 22.27 -10.43
N ILE A 115 1.18 21.11 -9.92
CA ILE A 115 0.95 19.79 -10.53
C ILE A 115 -0.41 19.24 -10.07
N VAL A 116 -0.68 19.30 -8.78
CA VAL A 116 -1.96 18.90 -8.19
C VAL A 116 -2.24 19.73 -6.93
N SER A 117 -3.52 19.93 -6.62
CA SER A 117 -4.00 20.66 -5.44
C SER A 117 -5.09 19.86 -4.74
N PHE A 118 -5.01 19.76 -3.41
CA PHE A 118 -6.01 19.11 -2.57
C PHE A 118 -6.55 20.11 -1.53
N ALA A 119 -7.86 20.33 -1.52
CA ALA A 119 -8.53 21.18 -0.54
C ALA A 119 -9.94 20.67 -0.19
N GLY A 120 -10.53 21.18 0.89
CA GLY A 120 -11.92 20.88 1.25
C GLY A 120 -12.19 19.38 1.39
N THR A 121 -13.18 18.88 0.63
CA THR A 121 -13.62 17.46 0.65
C THR A 121 -12.53 16.49 0.19
N GLN A 122 -11.59 16.94 -0.66
CA GLN A 122 -10.42 16.13 -1.03
C GLN A 122 -9.55 15.79 0.18
N LEU A 123 -9.46 16.70 1.16
CA LEU A 123 -8.73 16.46 2.40
C LEU A 123 -9.58 15.69 3.42
N VAL A 124 -10.83 16.14 3.64
CA VAL A 124 -11.74 15.58 4.65
C VAL A 124 -13.19 15.67 4.17
N ASP A 125 -13.81 14.51 4.00
CA ASP A 125 -15.23 14.38 3.66
C ASP A 125 -15.84 13.13 4.33
N PRO A 126 -16.49 13.28 5.49
CA PRO A 126 -17.11 12.15 6.18
C PRO A 126 -18.22 11.43 5.38
N ALA A 127 -18.75 12.03 4.31
CA ALA A 127 -19.78 11.44 3.47
C ALA A 127 -19.20 10.62 2.29
N CYS A 128 -17.89 10.72 2.03
CA CYS A 128 -17.25 10.11 0.88
C CYS A 128 -16.43 8.86 1.28
N PRO A 129 -16.88 7.64 0.93
CA PRO A 129 -16.20 6.42 1.34
C PRO A 129 -14.90 6.13 0.58
N PHE A 130 -14.83 6.52 -0.71
CA PHE A 130 -13.68 6.28 -1.59
C PHE A 130 -13.62 7.31 -2.73
N GLY A 131 -12.52 7.33 -3.48
CA GLY A 131 -12.30 8.22 -4.62
C GLY A 131 -11.43 9.43 -4.26
N ASP A 132 -11.58 10.54 -4.98
CA ASP A 132 -10.80 11.77 -4.77
C ASP A 132 -11.31 12.58 -3.55
N CYS A 133 -11.28 11.94 -2.39
CA CYS A 133 -11.73 12.50 -1.13
C CYS A 133 -10.91 11.95 0.03
N ASN A 134 -11.03 12.59 1.20
CA ASN A 134 -10.56 12.02 2.46
C ASN A 134 -9.05 11.70 2.50
N ARG A 135 -8.21 12.42 1.76
CA ARG A 135 -6.76 12.16 1.64
C ARG A 135 -5.99 12.33 2.95
N LEU A 136 -6.50 13.14 3.88
CA LEU A 136 -5.92 13.32 5.21
C LEU A 136 -6.38 12.18 6.14
N ARG A 137 -5.42 11.52 6.79
CA ARG A 137 -5.66 10.36 7.66
C ARG A 137 -5.02 10.54 9.03
N ALA A 138 -5.68 10.07 10.08
CA ALA A 138 -5.04 9.80 11.35
C ALA A 138 -4.13 8.58 11.21
N LEU A 139 -3.06 8.52 12.00
CA LEU A 139 -2.18 7.36 11.97
C LEU A 139 -2.90 6.09 12.48
N PRO A 140 -2.63 4.92 11.88
CA PRO A 140 -1.71 4.76 10.75
C PRO A 140 -2.33 5.15 9.40
N ALA A 141 -3.66 5.03 9.20
CA ALA A 141 -4.32 5.47 7.96
C ALA A 141 -5.87 5.65 8.07
N VAL A 142 -6.37 6.05 9.24
CA VAL A 142 -7.82 6.14 9.51
C VAL A 142 -8.41 7.47 8.99
N PRO A 143 -9.59 7.48 8.34
CA PRO A 143 -10.25 8.73 7.97
C PRO A 143 -10.45 9.68 9.17
N VAL A 144 -10.16 10.97 8.99
CA VAL A 144 -10.41 12.00 10.01
C VAL A 144 -11.73 12.72 9.76
N LYS A 145 -12.27 13.36 10.80
CA LYS A 145 -13.49 14.17 10.71
C LYS A 145 -13.21 15.67 10.59
N SER A 146 -11.94 16.07 10.64
CA SER A 146 -11.51 17.46 10.57
C SER A 146 -10.09 17.56 10.06
N ALA A 147 -9.78 18.65 9.36
CA ALA A 147 -8.42 18.96 8.88
C ALA A 147 -7.51 19.53 9.97
N VAL A 148 -7.99 19.59 11.21
CA VAL A 148 -7.21 20.00 12.40
C VAL A 148 -6.26 18.88 12.82
N ILE A 149 -5.00 19.24 12.98
CA ILE A 149 -3.91 18.46 13.56
C ILE A 149 -3.61 19.05 14.93
N PRO A 150 -4.09 18.44 16.03
CA PRO A 150 -3.79 18.89 17.38
C PRO A 150 -2.28 18.92 17.65
N PRO A 151 -1.82 19.68 18.67
CA PRO A 151 -0.45 19.59 19.16
C PRO A 151 -0.01 18.14 19.38
N GLU A 152 1.25 17.84 19.06
CA GLU A 152 1.87 16.53 19.28
C GLU A 152 1.27 15.38 18.47
N GLN A 153 0.30 15.65 17.59
CA GLN A 153 -0.29 14.65 16.72
C GLN A 153 0.28 14.70 15.30
N ALA A 154 0.16 13.56 14.62
CA ALA A 154 0.53 13.42 13.23
C ALA A 154 -0.65 12.97 12.35
N ARG A 155 -0.52 13.20 11.04
CA ARG A 155 -1.43 12.76 9.99
C ARG A 155 -0.66 12.23 8.81
N LEU A 156 -1.23 11.25 8.11
CA LEU A 156 -0.83 10.94 6.74
C LEU A 156 -1.63 11.80 5.76
N VAL A 157 -1.02 12.16 4.64
CA VAL A 157 -1.72 12.66 3.45
C VAL A 157 -1.38 11.78 2.26
N PHE A 158 -2.42 11.26 1.62
CA PHE A 158 -2.31 10.49 0.39
C PHE A 158 -2.13 11.43 -0.81
N VAL A 159 -0.97 11.32 -1.44
CA VAL A 159 -0.63 12.08 -2.64
C VAL A 159 -0.59 11.14 -3.84
N ASP A 160 -1.32 11.50 -4.88
CA ASP A 160 -1.25 10.90 -6.20
C ASP A 160 -1.59 11.95 -7.25
N PHE A 161 -0.97 11.83 -8.42
CA PHE A 161 -1.24 12.67 -9.58
C PHE A 161 -0.83 11.93 -10.86
N SER A 162 -1.30 12.42 -12.00
CA SER A 162 -1.00 11.81 -13.29
C SER A 162 -0.80 12.83 -14.39
N PHE A 163 -0.16 12.42 -15.47
CA PHE A 163 0.17 13.24 -16.64
C PHE A 163 0.14 12.42 -17.93
N GLY A 164 0.13 13.10 -19.08
CA GLY A 164 -0.10 12.47 -20.38
C GLY A 164 1.11 11.72 -20.92
N SER A 165 2.31 12.17 -20.60
CA SER A 165 3.56 11.64 -21.14
C SER A 165 4.71 11.73 -20.15
N LEU A 166 5.71 10.84 -20.26
CA LEU A 166 6.86 10.85 -19.35
C LEU A 166 7.66 12.17 -19.40
N ASP A 167 7.62 12.89 -20.52
CA ASP A 167 8.27 14.20 -20.68
C ASP A 167 7.62 15.29 -19.80
N GLU A 168 6.38 15.09 -19.36
CA GLU A 168 5.70 15.97 -18.40
C GLU A 168 6.09 15.68 -16.94
N ALA A 169 6.77 14.56 -16.66
CA ALA A 169 7.10 14.14 -15.32
C ALA A 169 8.08 15.12 -14.65
N PRO A 170 7.75 15.66 -13.46
CA PRO A 170 8.69 16.50 -12.73
C PRO A 170 9.86 15.64 -12.24
N ALA A 171 11.10 16.13 -12.34
CA ALA A 171 12.25 15.45 -11.74
C ALA A 171 12.27 15.60 -10.20
N TYR A 172 11.75 16.73 -9.72
CA TYR A 172 11.61 17.05 -8.31
C TYR A 172 10.29 17.79 -8.08
N VAL A 173 9.66 17.51 -6.95
CA VAL A 173 8.48 18.22 -6.49
C VAL A 173 8.72 18.86 -5.13
N LEU A 174 8.00 19.94 -4.86
CA LEU A 174 7.88 20.55 -3.53
C LEU A 174 6.43 20.49 -3.06
N HIS A 175 6.24 20.65 -1.76
CA HIS A 175 4.93 20.61 -1.13
C HIS A 175 4.61 21.99 -0.54
N HIS A 176 3.62 22.67 -1.11
CA HIS A 176 3.17 23.98 -0.66
C HIS A 176 1.91 23.81 0.20
N LEU A 177 2.06 24.10 1.49
CA LEU A 177 1.00 23.94 2.48
C LEU A 177 0.39 25.30 2.80
N PHE A 178 -0.94 25.37 2.75
CA PHE A 178 -1.72 26.51 3.23
C PHE A 178 -2.38 26.10 4.53
N ILE A 179 -2.07 26.81 5.62
CA ILE A 179 -2.45 26.38 6.96
C ILE A 179 -2.90 27.53 7.86
N GLU A 180 -3.58 27.17 8.94
CA GLU A 180 -3.69 28.01 10.14
C GLU A 180 -2.93 27.33 11.28
N GLY A 181 -1.88 27.95 11.82
CA GLY A 181 -1.06 27.34 12.87
C GLY A 181 -0.07 28.31 13.49
N ALA A 182 0.96 27.80 14.17
CA ALA A 182 2.03 28.64 14.71
C ALA A 182 2.89 29.22 13.58
N THR A 183 3.13 30.53 13.62
CA THR A 183 4.00 31.24 12.66
C THR A 183 5.28 31.80 13.30
N SER A 184 5.44 31.61 14.61
CA SER A 184 6.67 31.88 15.36
C SER A 184 6.70 31.06 16.66
N PRO A 185 7.84 30.99 17.37
CA PRO A 185 7.97 30.20 18.61
C PRO A 185 7.08 30.64 19.77
N VAL A 186 6.60 31.89 19.77
CA VAL A 186 5.85 32.50 20.89
C VAL A 186 4.34 32.60 20.63
N VAL A 187 3.86 32.02 19.53
CA VAL A 187 2.45 32.12 19.13
C VAL A 187 1.55 31.30 20.06
N THR A 188 0.51 31.95 20.61
CA THR A 188 -0.48 31.32 21.48
C THR A 188 -1.81 31.01 20.79
N LYS A 189 -2.01 31.46 19.54
CA LYS A 189 -3.22 31.23 18.74
C LYS A 189 -2.88 30.97 17.27
N PRO A 190 -3.54 30.02 16.58
CA PRO A 190 -3.30 29.76 15.16
C PRO A 190 -3.46 31.02 14.30
N LYS A 191 -2.57 31.22 13.34
CA LYS A 191 -2.62 32.28 12.33
C LYS A 191 -2.48 31.67 10.94
N ALA A 192 -3.14 32.28 9.96
CA ALA A 192 -2.98 31.90 8.56
C ALA A 192 -1.53 32.09 8.11
N SER A 193 -1.01 31.11 7.39
CA SER A 193 0.31 31.14 6.76
C SER A 193 0.39 30.10 5.67
N ASP A 194 1.40 30.21 4.82
CA ASP A 194 1.76 29.20 3.84
C ASP A 194 3.27 29.08 3.72
N TYR A 195 3.73 27.90 3.34
CA TYR A 195 5.15 27.62 3.12
C TYR A 195 5.34 26.43 2.20
N THR A 196 6.47 26.43 1.50
CA THR A 196 6.90 25.34 0.64
C THR A 196 8.00 24.56 1.34
N VAL A 197 7.89 23.22 1.37
CA VAL A 197 8.81 22.33 2.08
C VAL A 197 9.06 21.04 1.29
N THR A 198 10.00 20.24 1.81
CA THR A 198 10.19 18.83 1.48
C THR A 198 10.43 18.60 -0.02
N PRO A 199 11.64 18.90 -0.52
CA PRO A 199 12.03 18.53 -1.87
C PRO A 199 12.03 17.03 -1.98
N TYR A 200 11.32 16.52 -2.98
CA TYR A 200 11.16 15.10 -3.18
C TYR A 200 11.50 14.75 -4.62
N ARG A 201 12.45 13.84 -4.76
CA ARG A 201 12.93 13.37 -6.05
C ARG A 201 11.94 12.37 -6.62
N ILE A 202 11.51 12.62 -7.85
CA ILE A 202 10.78 11.64 -8.64
C ILE A 202 11.80 10.99 -9.56
N SER A 203 12.01 9.69 -9.37
CA SER A 203 13.00 8.96 -10.13
C SER A 203 12.61 8.91 -11.60
N VAL A 204 13.58 9.17 -12.47
CA VAL A 204 13.47 9.02 -13.93
C VAL A 204 13.73 7.58 -14.39
N ARG A 205 14.03 6.66 -13.47
CA ARG A 205 14.13 5.24 -13.80
C ARG A 205 12.75 4.70 -14.13
N GLY A 206 12.64 3.92 -15.20
CA GLY A 206 11.40 3.23 -15.52
C GLY A 206 10.98 2.23 -14.45
N PRO A 207 9.67 1.89 -14.38
CA PRO A 207 9.17 0.87 -13.47
C PRO A 207 9.80 -0.49 -13.78
N ILE A 208 9.75 -1.40 -12.80
CA ILE A 208 10.19 -2.78 -13.00
C ILE A 208 9.15 -3.49 -13.87
N THR A 209 9.58 -4.00 -15.02
CA THR A 209 8.75 -4.85 -15.87
C THR A 209 8.76 -6.28 -15.35
N ILE A 210 7.57 -6.83 -15.18
CA ILE A 210 7.34 -8.21 -14.74
C ILE A 210 6.46 -8.96 -15.75
N GLY A 211 6.49 -10.29 -15.70
CA GLY A 211 5.51 -11.11 -16.40
C GLY A 211 4.19 -11.24 -15.64
N PRO A 212 3.15 -11.79 -16.30
CA PRO A 212 1.90 -12.13 -15.64
C PRO A 212 2.11 -13.08 -14.44
N PRO A 213 1.51 -12.79 -13.27
CA PRO A 213 1.55 -13.71 -12.12
C PRO A 213 0.55 -14.87 -12.25
N LEU A 214 -0.33 -14.81 -13.25
CA LEU A 214 -1.48 -15.69 -13.44
C LEU A 214 -1.72 -15.95 -14.93
N LYS A 215 -2.62 -16.87 -15.26
CA LYS A 215 -3.01 -17.24 -16.63
C LYS A 215 -4.51 -17.12 -16.84
N GLY A 216 -4.93 -16.98 -18.10
CA GLY A 216 -6.33 -17.00 -18.49
C GLY A 216 -7.07 -15.67 -18.28
N ARG A 217 -8.39 -15.74 -18.41
CA ARG A 217 -9.26 -14.57 -18.62
C ARG A 217 -9.99 -14.09 -17.36
N ASN A 218 -10.48 -12.85 -17.42
CA ASN A 218 -11.42 -12.22 -16.48
C ASN A 218 -10.86 -11.99 -15.06
N TRP A 219 -9.57 -11.63 -14.97
CA TRP A 219 -8.94 -11.22 -13.72
C TRP A 219 -9.23 -9.76 -13.40
N VAL A 220 -9.70 -9.49 -12.19
CA VAL A 220 -9.99 -8.14 -11.70
C VAL A 220 -8.87 -7.72 -10.74
N ALA A 221 -8.29 -6.56 -10.99
CA ALA A 221 -7.27 -5.94 -10.14
C ALA A 221 -7.91 -5.25 -8.92
N LEU A 222 -8.36 -6.01 -7.93
CA LEU A 222 -8.98 -5.43 -6.73
C LEU A 222 -7.93 -4.72 -5.86
N ASN A 223 -8.36 -3.66 -5.17
CA ASN A 223 -7.52 -2.88 -4.24
C ASN A 223 -6.23 -2.33 -4.87
N GLY A 224 -6.12 -2.30 -6.21
CA GLY A 224 -4.96 -1.80 -6.91
C GLY A 224 -4.71 -0.31 -6.67
N CYS A 225 -3.62 0.18 -7.26
CA CYS A 225 -3.30 1.60 -7.24
C CYS A 225 -4.37 2.44 -7.96
N CYS A 226 -4.68 3.66 -7.52
CA CYS A 226 -4.18 4.37 -6.33
C CYS A 226 -5.30 5.05 -5.54
N GLU A 227 -6.50 4.51 -5.61
CA GLU A 227 -7.72 5.16 -5.11
C GLU A 227 -7.78 5.22 -3.57
N PRO A 228 -7.87 6.43 -2.96
CA PRO A 228 -8.17 6.56 -1.54
C PRO A 228 -9.50 5.90 -1.17
N GLY A 229 -9.55 5.26 0.00
CA GLY A 229 -10.77 4.61 0.52
C GLY A 229 -10.80 3.09 0.37
N PHE A 230 -9.90 2.52 -0.44
CA PHE A 230 -9.71 1.07 -0.54
C PHE A 230 -8.49 0.58 0.25
N ALA A 231 -8.43 -0.74 0.45
CA ALA A 231 -7.63 -1.37 1.51
C ALA A 231 -6.13 -1.06 1.41
N HIS A 232 -5.51 -1.29 0.25
CA HIS A 232 -4.07 -1.17 0.05
C HIS A 232 -3.55 0.28 0.12
N ARG A 233 -4.34 1.24 -0.38
CA ARG A 233 -4.00 2.67 -0.22
C ARG A 233 -4.03 3.08 1.26
N SER A 234 -4.82 2.37 2.08
CA SER A 234 -5.11 2.66 3.48
C SER A 234 -4.48 1.66 4.47
N SER A 235 -3.46 0.90 4.03
CA SER A 235 -2.75 -0.08 4.87
C SER A 235 -1.30 0.28 5.26
N PRO A 236 -0.85 1.56 5.30
CA PRO A 236 0.34 1.90 6.08
C PRO A 236 0.27 1.30 7.49
N VAL A 237 1.36 0.69 7.94
CA VAL A 237 1.46 0.04 9.26
C VAL A 237 2.77 0.39 9.95
N ALA A 238 2.75 0.43 11.28
CA ALA A 238 3.95 0.67 12.07
C ALA A 238 4.71 -0.66 12.26
N VAL A 239 5.89 -0.78 11.66
CA VAL A 239 6.75 -1.96 11.73
C VAL A 239 8.20 -1.53 11.95
N ASN A 240 8.87 -2.16 12.91
CA ASN A 240 10.28 -1.87 13.26
C ASN A 240 10.57 -0.38 13.53
N GLY A 241 9.62 0.35 14.14
CA GLY A 241 9.75 1.77 14.45
C GLY A 241 9.49 2.72 13.26
N ASN A 242 9.11 2.19 12.09
CA ASN A 242 8.81 2.97 10.89
C ASN A 242 7.34 2.81 10.51
N LEU A 243 6.76 3.84 9.89
CA LEU A 243 5.49 3.72 9.18
C LEU A 243 5.80 3.23 7.76
N VAL A 244 5.16 2.14 7.35
CA VAL A 244 5.47 1.44 6.11
C VAL A 244 4.23 1.25 5.26
N ALA A 245 4.21 1.86 4.08
CA ALA A 245 3.21 1.64 3.02
C ALA A 245 3.60 0.46 2.12
N GLY A 246 3.65 -0.75 2.69
CA GLY A 246 4.11 -1.96 1.99
C GLY A 246 3.22 -2.36 0.80
N GLN A 247 1.92 -2.09 0.91
CA GLN A 247 0.93 -2.51 -0.08
C GLN A 247 0.55 -1.40 -1.07
N LEU A 248 1.24 -0.26 -1.10
CA LEU A 248 0.83 0.92 -1.91
C LEU A 248 0.57 0.60 -3.40
N PHE A 249 1.30 -0.36 -3.95
CA PHE A 249 1.16 -0.82 -5.35
C PHE A 249 0.76 -2.30 -5.44
N ALA A 250 0.25 -2.88 -4.35
CA ALA A 250 -0.23 -4.25 -4.34
C ALA A 250 -1.54 -4.38 -5.11
N ILE A 251 -1.76 -5.54 -5.72
CA ILE A 251 -3.02 -5.90 -6.37
C ILE A 251 -3.53 -7.21 -5.78
N ASP A 252 -4.82 -7.23 -5.45
CA ASP A 252 -5.57 -8.44 -5.15
C ASP A 252 -6.21 -8.96 -6.44
N TRP A 253 -5.58 -9.95 -7.05
CA TRP A 253 -6.09 -10.59 -8.26
C TRP A 253 -7.21 -11.57 -7.91
N LYS A 254 -8.42 -11.24 -8.34
CA LYS A 254 -9.60 -12.08 -8.19
C LYS A 254 -10.20 -12.39 -9.54
N ARG A 255 -10.70 -13.61 -9.78
CA ARG A 255 -11.22 -14.01 -11.10
C ARG A 255 -12.73 -14.11 -11.12
N THR A 256 -13.34 -13.63 -12.20
CA THR A 256 -14.75 -13.86 -12.50
C THR A 256 -14.94 -14.95 -13.56
N ASN A 257 -16.10 -15.58 -13.58
CA ASN A 257 -16.52 -16.42 -14.71
C ASN A 257 -16.91 -15.53 -15.91
N ASP A 258 -17.31 -16.15 -17.02
CA ASP A 258 -17.70 -15.42 -18.24
C ASP A 258 -19.01 -14.63 -18.11
N GLN A 259 -19.72 -14.77 -17.00
CA GLN A 259 -20.90 -13.97 -16.64
C GLN A 259 -20.54 -12.84 -15.65
N GLY A 260 -19.27 -12.65 -15.31
CA GLY A 260 -18.80 -11.61 -14.39
C GLY A 260 -18.99 -11.93 -12.91
N ALA A 261 -19.36 -13.16 -12.53
CA ALA A 261 -19.52 -13.56 -11.13
C ALA A 261 -18.22 -14.18 -10.57
N PHE A 262 -17.86 -13.82 -9.33
CA PHE A 262 -16.65 -14.34 -8.67
C PHE A 262 -16.76 -15.80 -8.20
N TYR A 263 -17.98 -16.32 -8.07
CA TYR A 263 -18.23 -17.68 -7.63
C TYR A 263 -19.49 -18.25 -8.29
N THR A 264 -19.58 -19.58 -8.33
CA THR A 264 -20.78 -20.33 -8.72
C THR A 264 -21.11 -21.37 -7.66
N GLY A 265 -22.37 -21.44 -7.23
CA GLY A 265 -22.80 -22.39 -6.21
C GLY A 265 -22.74 -21.81 -4.79
N ASP A 266 -22.27 -22.62 -3.83
CA ASP A 266 -22.30 -22.28 -2.40
C ASP A 266 -21.18 -21.30 -2.03
N LYS A 267 -21.54 -20.03 -1.83
CA LYS A 267 -20.61 -18.94 -1.55
C LYS A 267 -19.78 -19.11 -0.26
N THR A 268 -20.17 -20.06 0.60
CA THR A 268 -19.46 -20.37 1.85
C THR A 268 -18.37 -21.43 1.68
N LYS A 269 -18.16 -21.94 0.47
CA LYS A 269 -17.10 -22.90 0.13
C LYS A 269 -16.06 -22.26 -0.78
N ASN A 270 -14.78 -22.47 -0.48
CA ASN A 270 -13.70 -21.91 -1.30
C ASN A 270 -13.74 -22.45 -2.73
N GLU A 271 -14.11 -23.72 -2.90
CA GLU A 271 -14.18 -24.42 -4.19
C GLU A 271 -15.25 -23.85 -5.13
N SER A 272 -16.16 -23.01 -4.62
CA SER A 272 -17.16 -22.31 -5.43
C SER A 272 -16.59 -21.08 -6.15
N TYR A 273 -15.44 -20.54 -5.70
CA TYR A 273 -14.83 -19.35 -6.29
C TYR A 273 -13.99 -19.71 -7.50
N VAL A 274 -14.11 -18.90 -8.56
CA VAL A 274 -13.54 -19.20 -9.90
C VAL A 274 -12.01 -19.22 -9.90
N ASP A 275 -11.38 -18.44 -9.02
CA ASP A 275 -9.94 -18.34 -8.90
C ASP A 275 -9.30 -19.39 -7.99
N TYR A 276 -10.05 -20.01 -7.07
CA TYR A 276 -9.50 -20.92 -6.08
C TYR A 276 -8.79 -22.12 -6.72
N GLY A 277 -7.55 -22.37 -6.32
CA GLY A 277 -6.70 -23.42 -6.89
C GLY A 277 -5.98 -23.04 -8.18
N SER A 278 -6.21 -21.85 -8.76
CA SER A 278 -5.54 -21.40 -9.98
C SER A 278 -4.01 -21.41 -9.84
N PRO A 279 -3.25 -21.80 -10.88
CA PRO A 279 -1.80 -21.82 -10.82
C PRO A 279 -1.24 -20.39 -10.75
N ILE A 280 -0.27 -20.18 -9.86
CA ILE A 280 0.46 -18.92 -9.71
C ILE A 280 1.84 -19.05 -10.33
N LEU A 281 2.24 -18.05 -11.11
CA LEU A 281 3.48 -18.00 -11.85
C LEU A 281 4.52 -17.11 -11.17
N ALA A 282 5.79 -17.51 -11.26
CA ALA A 282 6.90 -16.61 -11.00
C ALA A 282 6.92 -15.50 -12.06
N VAL A 283 6.79 -14.25 -11.62
CA VAL A 283 6.73 -13.09 -12.53
C VAL A 283 8.06 -12.73 -13.20
N ALA A 284 9.17 -13.24 -12.66
CA ALA A 284 10.51 -13.02 -13.18
C ALA A 284 11.43 -14.16 -12.70
N ASP A 285 12.62 -14.25 -13.30
CA ASP A 285 13.69 -15.10 -12.76
C ASP A 285 14.06 -14.62 -11.36
N GLY A 286 14.28 -15.55 -10.43
CA GLY A 286 14.53 -15.17 -9.05
C GLY A 286 14.98 -16.32 -8.16
N THR A 287 15.23 -15.99 -6.90
CA THR A 287 15.53 -16.98 -5.85
C THR A 287 14.48 -16.89 -4.75
N VAL A 288 13.92 -18.01 -4.33
CA VAL A 288 12.99 -18.07 -3.19
C VAL A 288 13.74 -17.75 -1.90
N THR A 289 13.28 -16.73 -1.16
CA THR A 289 13.91 -16.30 0.10
C THR A 289 13.06 -16.60 1.33
N GLU A 290 11.75 -16.72 1.18
CA GLU A 290 10.83 -17.00 2.27
C GLU A 290 9.61 -17.77 1.76
N THR A 291 9.08 -18.66 2.59
CA THR A 291 7.86 -19.42 2.33
C THR A 291 7.10 -19.69 3.62
N LEU A 292 5.78 -19.67 3.57
CA LEU A 292 4.89 -20.21 4.60
C LEU A 292 3.84 -21.10 3.93
N ASP A 293 3.58 -22.29 4.47
CA ASP A 293 2.63 -23.27 3.88
C ASP A 293 1.90 -24.12 4.93
N THR A 294 1.64 -23.55 6.10
CA THR A 294 1.09 -24.28 7.25
C THR A 294 -0.35 -23.90 7.59
N MET A 295 -0.84 -22.78 7.05
CA MET A 295 -2.15 -22.22 7.41
C MET A 295 -3.27 -22.87 6.61
N ASP A 296 -4.37 -23.16 7.31
CA ASP A 296 -5.60 -23.64 6.69
C ASP A 296 -6.37 -22.50 6.02
N ALA A 297 -7.14 -22.84 4.99
CA ALA A 297 -7.98 -21.87 4.30
C ALA A 297 -9.10 -21.36 5.22
N ASN A 298 -9.39 -20.06 5.12
CA ASN A 298 -10.49 -19.42 5.82
C ASN A 298 -11.83 -19.85 5.22
N THR A 299 -12.87 -19.71 6.03
CA THR A 299 -14.25 -19.71 5.53
C THR A 299 -14.51 -18.42 4.76
N PRO A 300 -14.99 -18.48 3.50
CA PRO A 300 -15.40 -17.30 2.76
C PRO A 300 -16.40 -16.40 3.49
N GLY A 301 -16.33 -15.10 3.23
CA GLY A 301 -17.20 -14.06 3.80
C GLY A 301 -16.80 -13.57 5.20
N VAL A 302 -15.81 -14.20 5.83
CA VAL A 302 -15.29 -13.81 7.16
C VAL A 302 -13.89 -13.25 7.00
N LEU A 303 -13.70 -11.96 7.29
CA LEU A 303 -12.38 -11.35 7.32
C LEU A 303 -11.76 -11.55 8.71
N PRO A 304 -10.63 -12.29 8.86
CA PRO A 304 -10.08 -12.61 10.17
C PRO A 304 -9.77 -11.40 11.05
N ALA A 305 -9.26 -10.30 10.50
CA ALA A 305 -8.99 -9.08 11.26
C ALA A 305 -10.25 -8.39 11.83
N LYS A 306 -11.45 -8.68 11.29
CA LYS A 306 -12.73 -8.16 11.80
C LYS A 306 -13.42 -9.11 12.78
N ASP A 307 -12.96 -10.35 12.90
CA ASP A 307 -13.48 -11.32 13.86
C ASP A 307 -12.66 -11.27 15.17
N PRO A 308 -13.28 -11.02 16.35
CA PRO A 308 -12.55 -10.86 17.61
C PRO A 308 -11.73 -12.08 18.07
N VAL A 309 -12.10 -13.28 17.63
CA VAL A 309 -11.42 -14.53 17.99
C VAL A 309 -10.28 -14.81 17.01
N LEU A 310 -10.53 -14.65 15.71
CA LEU A 310 -9.51 -14.88 14.68
C LEU A 310 -8.45 -13.78 14.65
N ALA A 311 -8.82 -12.52 14.87
CA ALA A 311 -7.89 -11.39 14.88
C ALA A 311 -6.75 -11.59 15.91
N ARG A 312 -7.04 -12.21 17.05
CA ARG A 312 -6.05 -12.52 18.09
C ARG A 312 -5.03 -13.58 17.69
N LYS A 313 -5.29 -14.34 16.62
CA LYS A 313 -4.40 -15.37 16.08
C LYS A 313 -3.50 -14.84 14.96
N LEU A 314 -3.79 -13.66 14.43
CA LEU A 314 -2.95 -13.03 13.43
C LEU A 314 -1.67 -12.51 14.09
N THR A 315 -0.53 -12.90 13.52
CA THR A 315 0.79 -12.41 13.93
C THR A 315 1.48 -11.76 12.74
N LEU A 316 2.61 -11.10 12.97
CA LEU A 316 3.44 -10.55 11.89
C LEU A 316 3.83 -11.62 10.85
N GLN A 317 3.94 -12.89 11.25
CA GLN A 317 4.35 -14.00 10.38
C GLN A 317 3.16 -14.62 9.64
N THR A 318 1.94 -14.52 10.18
CA THR A 318 0.77 -15.27 9.67
C THR A 318 -0.29 -14.37 9.03
N VAL A 319 -0.18 -13.05 9.16
CA VAL A 319 -1.20 -12.11 8.69
C VAL A 319 -1.44 -12.20 7.18
N ASP A 320 -0.41 -12.48 6.38
CA ASP A 320 -0.54 -12.58 4.92
C ASP A 320 -0.84 -14.01 4.42
N GLY A 321 -0.95 -14.98 5.33
CA GLY A 321 -1.27 -16.37 4.97
C GLY A 321 -0.07 -17.15 4.43
N ASN A 322 -0.35 -18.30 3.81
CA ASN A 322 0.68 -19.04 3.10
C ASN A 322 1.19 -18.17 1.95
N HIS A 323 2.51 -18.14 1.75
CA HIS A 323 3.12 -17.17 0.86
C HIS A 323 4.48 -17.62 0.32
N ILE A 324 4.94 -16.92 -0.71
CA ILE A 324 6.29 -17.02 -1.27
C ILE A 324 6.86 -15.59 -1.40
N VAL A 325 8.12 -15.42 -1.03
CA VAL A 325 8.92 -14.23 -1.38
C VAL A 325 10.03 -14.63 -2.35
N LEU A 326 10.11 -13.94 -3.49
CA LEU A 326 11.17 -14.10 -4.49
C LEU A 326 12.09 -12.88 -4.48
N ARG A 327 13.40 -13.09 -4.40
CA ARG A 327 14.39 -12.06 -4.70
C ARG A 327 14.66 -12.02 -6.20
N LEU A 328 14.37 -10.87 -6.82
CA LEU A 328 14.54 -10.66 -8.28
C LEU A 328 15.91 -10.04 -8.64
N GLY A 329 16.58 -9.43 -7.66
CA GLY A 329 17.87 -8.75 -7.84
C GLY A 329 17.78 -7.24 -7.56
N ARG A 330 18.92 -6.56 -7.40
CA ARG A 330 19.01 -5.10 -7.13
C ARG A 330 18.14 -4.61 -5.96
N GLY A 331 17.97 -5.44 -4.92
CA GLY A 331 17.14 -5.11 -3.75
C GLY A 331 15.63 -5.25 -3.96
N VAL A 332 15.17 -5.75 -5.11
CA VAL A 332 13.76 -5.96 -5.43
C VAL A 332 13.31 -7.37 -5.02
N TYR A 333 12.14 -7.44 -4.39
CA TYR A 333 11.47 -8.68 -4.01
C TYR A 333 10.04 -8.70 -4.55
N ALA A 334 9.57 -9.87 -4.99
CA ALA A 334 8.16 -10.12 -5.31
C ALA A 334 7.52 -10.95 -4.21
N PHE A 335 6.31 -10.59 -3.81
CA PHE A 335 5.55 -11.26 -2.77
C PHE A 335 4.22 -11.79 -3.30
N TYR A 336 3.91 -13.04 -2.95
CA TYR A 336 2.69 -13.75 -3.34
C TYR A 336 2.05 -14.29 -2.07
N ALA A 337 0.84 -13.88 -1.74
CA ALA A 337 0.17 -14.24 -0.49
C ALA A 337 -1.14 -15.00 -0.69
N HIS A 338 -1.76 -15.38 0.42
CA HIS A 338 -3.03 -16.10 0.48
C HIS A 338 -3.03 -17.45 -0.27
N LEU A 339 -1.88 -18.12 -0.34
CA LEU A 339 -1.68 -19.34 -1.11
C LEU A 339 -2.46 -20.54 -0.52
N LEU A 340 -2.76 -21.51 -1.38
CA LEU A 340 -3.38 -22.76 -0.98
C LEU A 340 -2.39 -23.64 -0.21
N LYS A 341 -2.82 -24.16 0.93
CA LYS A 341 -2.00 -25.04 1.78
C LYS A 341 -1.54 -26.29 1.03
N GLY A 342 -0.26 -26.63 1.13
CA GLY A 342 0.34 -27.80 0.50
C GLY A 342 0.55 -27.65 -1.01
N SER A 343 0.33 -26.46 -1.57
CA SER A 343 0.40 -26.23 -3.02
C SER A 343 1.76 -25.76 -3.53
N LEU A 344 2.63 -25.26 -2.63
CA LEU A 344 3.94 -24.73 -3.00
C LEU A 344 4.75 -25.79 -3.77
N LYS A 345 5.26 -25.38 -4.93
CA LYS A 345 6.13 -26.19 -5.81
C LYS A 345 7.61 -25.89 -5.64
N VAL A 346 7.93 -25.02 -4.69
CA VAL A 346 9.26 -24.48 -4.44
C VAL A 346 9.53 -24.41 -2.94
N LYS A 347 10.80 -24.36 -2.57
CA LYS A 347 11.27 -24.13 -1.19
C LYS A 347 12.33 -23.03 -1.17
N VAL A 348 12.59 -22.48 0.02
CA VAL A 348 13.65 -21.49 0.23
C VAL A 348 14.97 -21.98 -0.36
N GLY A 349 15.62 -21.09 -1.14
CA GLY A 349 16.87 -21.36 -1.84
C GLY A 349 16.71 -21.83 -3.29
N ASP A 350 15.52 -22.29 -3.69
CA ASP A 350 15.28 -22.67 -5.08
C ASP A 350 15.40 -21.45 -6.01
N ARG A 351 15.93 -21.68 -7.22
CA ARG A 351 15.85 -20.71 -8.32
C ARG A 351 14.62 -21.01 -9.15
N VAL A 352 13.92 -19.96 -9.53
CA VAL A 352 12.76 -20.04 -10.42
C VAL A 352 13.02 -19.25 -11.68
N HIS A 353 12.41 -19.67 -12.77
CA HIS A 353 12.39 -18.91 -14.02
C HIS A 353 11.02 -18.26 -14.22
N ARG A 354 11.01 -17.13 -14.92
CA ARG A 354 9.78 -16.43 -15.30
C ARG A 354 8.78 -17.40 -15.95
N GLY A 355 7.51 -17.31 -15.54
CA GLY A 355 6.42 -18.16 -16.01
C GLY A 355 6.36 -19.56 -15.38
N GLN A 356 7.32 -19.93 -14.51
CA GLN A 356 7.27 -21.18 -13.77
C GLN A 356 6.09 -21.18 -12.78
N VAL A 357 5.31 -22.27 -12.74
CA VAL A 357 4.28 -22.46 -11.70
C VAL A 357 4.96 -22.70 -10.34
N ILE A 358 4.64 -21.88 -9.35
CA ILE A 358 5.27 -21.91 -8.02
C ILE A 358 4.32 -22.28 -6.88
N ALA A 359 3.01 -22.11 -7.06
CA ALA A 359 1.98 -22.45 -6.07
C ALA A 359 0.58 -22.46 -6.71
N SER A 360 -0.45 -22.70 -5.90
CA SER A 360 -1.85 -22.47 -6.26
C SER A 360 -2.48 -21.40 -5.36
N LEU A 361 -3.40 -20.64 -5.94
CA LEU A 361 -4.16 -19.59 -5.26
C LEU A 361 -5.09 -20.18 -4.19
N GLY A 362 -5.11 -19.59 -2.99
CA GLY A 362 -5.91 -20.06 -1.87
C GLY A 362 -6.71 -18.93 -1.20
N ASN A 363 -6.98 -19.10 0.09
CA ASN A 363 -7.70 -18.14 0.93
C ASN A 363 -7.18 -18.23 2.38
N THR A 364 -5.88 -17.94 2.58
CA THR A 364 -5.22 -18.09 3.89
C THR A 364 -4.77 -16.74 4.46
N GLY A 365 -4.55 -16.63 5.77
CA GLY A 365 -4.16 -15.35 6.39
C GLY A 365 -5.33 -14.39 6.57
N ASN A 366 -5.11 -13.09 6.43
CA ASN A 366 -6.15 -12.07 6.56
C ASN A 366 -6.93 -11.85 5.26
N ALA A 367 -7.48 -12.93 4.70
CA ALA A 367 -8.30 -12.94 3.50
C ALA A 367 -9.72 -13.42 3.83
N ASN A 368 -10.75 -12.77 3.27
CA ASN A 368 -12.15 -13.16 3.44
C ASN A 368 -12.69 -14.01 2.29
N ALA A 369 -11.98 -14.14 1.18
CA ALA A 369 -12.28 -15.01 0.06
C ALA A 369 -11.00 -15.20 -0.77
N SER A 370 -10.97 -16.19 -1.65
CA SER A 370 -9.82 -16.45 -2.50
C SER A 370 -9.46 -15.25 -3.38
N HIS A 371 -8.18 -14.94 -3.43
CA HIS A 371 -7.52 -13.99 -4.34
C HIS A 371 -6.01 -14.18 -4.22
N LEU A 372 -5.24 -13.69 -5.19
CA LEU A 372 -3.79 -13.55 -5.06
C LEU A 372 -3.47 -12.11 -4.67
N HIS A 373 -2.95 -11.90 -3.46
CA HIS A 373 -2.25 -10.65 -3.12
C HIS A 373 -0.86 -10.69 -3.75
N PHE A 374 -0.57 -9.72 -4.63
CA PHE A 374 0.74 -9.60 -5.29
C PHE A 374 1.30 -8.18 -5.17
N GLN A 375 2.59 -8.07 -4.85
CA GLN A 375 3.31 -6.80 -4.84
C GLN A 375 4.81 -6.96 -5.11
N LEU A 376 5.45 -5.88 -5.55
CA LEU A 376 6.90 -5.71 -5.47
C LEU A 376 7.29 -4.86 -4.26
N MET A 377 8.44 -5.17 -3.67
CA MET A 377 8.96 -4.54 -2.45
C MET A 377 10.43 -4.13 -2.62
N ASN A 378 10.84 -3.07 -1.94
CA ASN A 378 12.23 -2.59 -1.89
C ASN A 378 13.11 -3.28 -0.82
N GLY A 379 12.64 -4.39 -0.25
CA GLY A 379 13.33 -5.12 0.80
C GLY A 379 12.70 -6.50 1.03
N PRO A 380 13.41 -7.38 1.78
CA PRO A 380 12.96 -8.75 1.99
C PRO A 380 11.84 -8.89 3.03
N SER A 381 11.65 -7.90 3.91
CA SER A 381 10.64 -7.99 4.97
C SER A 381 9.27 -7.66 4.40
N VAL A 382 8.34 -8.64 4.38
CA VAL A 382 7.00 -8.48 3.81
C VAL A 382 6.26 -7.25 4.36
N LEU A 383 6.25 -7.09 5.69
CA LEU A 383 5.57 -5.97 6.35
C LEU A 383 6.48 -4.76 6.61
N GLY A 384 7.80 -4.96 6.57
CA GLY A 384 8.79 -3.93 6.90
C GLY A 384 9.40 -3.22 5.69
N SER A 385 8.98 -3.58 4.47
CA SER A 385 9.49 -3.00 3.22
C SER A 385 8.39 -2.21 2.52
N SER A 386 8.76 -1.13 1.83
CA SER A 386 7.82 -0.31 1.07
C SER A 386 7.45 -1.00 -0.24
N GLY A 387 6.19 -0.84 -0.66
CA GLY A 387 5.76 -1.23 -2.00
C GLY A 387 6.42 -0.35 -3.06
N ILE A 388 6.78 -0.94 -4.19
CA ILE A 388 7.32 -0.21 -5.35
C ILE A 388 6.45 -0.46 -6.60
N PRO A 389 6.30 0.56 -7.47
CA PRO A 389 5.50 0.41 -8.67
C PRO A 389 6.19 -0.53 -9.68
N TYR A 390 5.38 -1.23 -10.46
CA TYR A 390 5.80 -2.17 -11.49
C TYR A 390 4.85 -2.09 -12.67
N VAL A 391 5.21 -2.75 -13.77
CA VAL A 391 4.35 -2.90 -14.95
C VAL A 391 4.35 -4.35 -15.41
N ILE A 392 3.23 -4.81 -15.97
CA ILE A 392 3.12 -6.13 -16.59
C ILE A 392 3.42 -5.97 -18.08
N ASP A 393 4.35 -6.77 -18.59
CA ASP A 393 4.88 -6.61 -19.95
C ASP A 393 3.85 -6.86 -21.05
N HIS A 394 2.88 -7.75 -20.84
CA HIS A 394 1.76 -7.95 -21.76
C HIS A 394 0.52 -8.55 -21.08
N PHE A 395 -0.64 -8.04 -21.46
CA PHE A 395 -1.97 -8.56 -21.11
C PHE A 395 -3.01 -8.00 -22.08
N GLN A 396 -4.24 -8.50 -22.04
CA GLN A 396 -5.36 -7.85 -22.71
C GLN A 396 -6.24 -7.15 -21.68
N TYR A 397 -6.51 -5.86 -21.86
CA TYR A 397 -7.41 -5.06 -21.04
C TYR A 397 -8.84 -5.23 -21.55
N GLN A 398 -9.78 -5.60 -20.67
CA GLN A 398 -11.17 -5.84 -21.00
C GLN A 398 -12.12 -4.88 -20.28
N GLY A 399 -11.62 -3.71 -19.87
CA GLY A 399 -12.42 -2.70 -19.20
C GLY A 399 -12.20 -2.65 -17.69
N GLN A 400 -13.16 -2.08 -16.97
CA GLN A 400 -13.02 -1.80 -15.54
C GLN A 400 -14.34 -2.06 -14.81
N VAL A 401 -14.25 -2.62 -13.60
CA VAL A 401 -15.37 -2.73 -12.67
C VAL A 401 -15.62 -1.37 -12.03
N SER A 402 -16.89 -0.99 -11.84
CA SER A 402 -17.21 0.24 -11.12
C SER A 402 -16.76 0.15 -9.65
N PRO A 403 -16.00 1.11 -9.11
CA PRO A 403 -15.62 1.13 -7.70
C PRO A 403 -16.86 1.11 -6.78
N GLN A 404 -17.93 1.80 -7.16
CA GLN A 404 -19.19 1.80 -6.41
C GLN A 404 -19.80 0.41 -6.31
N GLN A 405 -19.72 -0.38 -7.39
CA GLN A 405 -20.24 -1.74 -7.39
C GLN A 405 -19.47 -2.65 -6.42
N ILE A 406 -18.15 -2.44 -6.27
CA ILE A 406 -17.34 -3.13 -5.26
C ILE A 406 -17.72 -2.66 -3.86
N ALA A 407 -17.91 -1.35 -3.66
CA ALA A 407 -18.30 -0.79 -2.38
C ALA A 407 -19.68 -1.25 -1.87
N ASP A 408 -20.63 -1.47 -2.78
CA ASP A 408 -21.99 -1.93 -2.47
C ASP A 408 -22.08 -3.45 -2.27
N ALA A 409 -21.03 -4.20 -2.64
CA ALA A 409 -21.04 -5.65 -2.59
C ALA A 409 -20.97 -6.19 -1.15
N ASP A 410 -21.56 -7.38 -0.93
CA ASP A 410 -21.42 -8.08 0.34
C ASP A 410 -20.00 -8.68 0.50
N ASN A 411 -19.67 -9.20 1.68
CA ASN A 411 -18.35 -9.78 1.96
C ASN A 411 -17.99 -11.00 1.07
N TYR A 412 -18.93 -11.51 0.28
CA TYR A 412 -18.74 -12.61 -0.66
C TYR A 412 -18.55 -12.12 -2.09
N LEU A 413 -18.70 -10.82 -2.34
CA LEU A 413 -18.78 -10.21 -3.67
C LEU A 413 -19.88 -10.86 -4.52
N THR A 414 -21.09 -10.97 -3.95
CA THR A 414 -22.27 -11.52 -4.64
C THR A 414 -22.70 -10.60 -5.79
N GLY A 415 -22.79 -11.14 -7.01
CA GLY A 415 -23.31 -10.41 -8.17
C GLY A 415 -22.54 -10.70 -9.46
N SER A 416 -22.79 -9.89 -10.48
CA SER A 416 -22.04 -9.86 -11.74
C SER A 416 -21.37 -8.51 -11.90
N PHE A 417 -20.06 -8.51 -12.11
CA PHE A 417 -19.20 -7.32 -12.13
C PHE A 417 -18.80 -6.89 -13.55
N PHE A 418 -19.45 -7.46 -14.58
CA PHE A 418 -19.38 -6.94 -15.93
C PHE A 418 -20.42 -5.83 -16.09
N GLY A 419 -19.99 -4.61 -15.80
CA GLY A 419 -20.79 -3.40 -15.98
C GLY A 419 -20.60 -2.75 -17.36
N PRO A 420 -21.14 -1.53 -17.56
CA PRO A 420 -20.96 -0.77 -18.80
C PRO A 420 -19.51 -0.49 -19.18
N GLY A 421 -18.58 -0.54 -18.21
CA GLY A 421 -17.15 -0.38 -18.43
C GLY A 421 -16.45 -1.62 -18.97
N HIS A 422 -17.13 -2.77 -19.09
CA HIS A 422 -16.58 -4.00 -19.66
C HIS A 422 -16.60 -3.95 -21.20
N LEU A 423 -15.45 -4.16 -21.82
CA LEU A 423 -15.31 -4.09 -23.28
C LEU A 423 -15.77 -5.39 -23.95
N ALA A 424 -16.41 -5.26 -25.11
CA ALA A 424 -16.80 -6.42 -25.93
C ALA A 424 -15.57 -7.18 -26.44
N GLU A 425 -14.57 -6.43 -26.93
CA GLU A 425 -13.30 -6.96 -27.41
C GLU A 425 -12.15 -6.48 -26.51
N PRO A 426 -11.33 -7.38 -25.96
CA PRO A 426 -10.16 -7.00 -25.17
C PRO A 426 -9.10 -6.27 -26.01
N GLU A 427 -8.47 -5.26 -25.43
CA GLU A 427 -7.41 -4.47 -26.04
C GLU A 427 -6.02 -4.95 -25.57
N ALA A 428 -5.09 -5.21 -26.48
CA ALA A 428 -3.73 -5.53 -26.09
C ALA A 428 -3.06 -4.33 -25.37
N ARG A 429 -2.42 -4.60 -24.23
CA ARG A 429 -1.63 -3.65 -23.45
C ARG A 429 -0.25 -4.25 -23.17
N GLN A 430 0.74 -3.38 -23.09
CA GLN A 430 2.13 -3.73 -22.80
C GLN A 430 2.74 -2.72 -21.84
N ASP A 431 3.64 -3.19 -21.00
CA ASP A 431 4.40 -2.38 -20.04
C ASP A 431 3.53 -1.38 -19.26
N GLN A 432 2.36 -1.83 -18.78
CA GLN A 432 1.43 -1.04 -17.97
C GLN A 432 1.13 -1.71 -16.63
N LEU A 433 0.83 -0.91 -15.61
CA LEU A 433 0.20 -1.38 -14.39
C LEU A 433 -1.33 -1.41 -14.59
N PRO A 434 -2.00 -2.56 -14.44
CA PRO A 434 -3.45 -2.59 -14.30
C PRO A 434 -3.87 -1.77 -13.08
N LEU A 435 -4.55 -0.65 -13.33
CA LEU A 435 -5.06 0.20 -12.26
C LEU A 435 -6.20 -0.52 -11.51
N ALA A 436 -6.54 0.00 -10.34
CA ALA A 436 -7.63 -0.55 -9.52
C ALA A 436 -8.87 -0.85 -10.39
N TRP A 437 -9.46 -2.02 -10.17
CA TRP A 437 -10.69 -2.49 -10.82
C TRP A 437 -10.56 -2.86 -12.29
N ALA A 438 -9.37 -2.76 -12.90
CA ALA A 438 -9.15 -3.20 -14.27
C ALA A 438 -9.45 -4.70 -14.40
N ILE A 439 -10.14 -5.05 -15.49
CA ILE A 439 -10.40 -6.43 -15.92
C ILE A 439 -9.36 -6.76 -16.98
N VAL A 440 -8.59 -7.83 -16.77
CA VAL A 440 -7.51 -8.23 -17.67
C VAL A 440 -7.54 -9.72 -17.98
N ASN A 441 -7.01 -10.07 -19.14
CA ASN A 441 -6.73 -11.44 -19.56
C ASN A 441 -5.21 -11.60 -19.69
N PHE A 442 -4.70 -12.64 -19.05
CA PHE A 442 -3.31 -13.06 -19.21
C PHE A 442 -3.23 -14.21 -20.22
N PRO A 443 -2.10 -14.33 -20.95
CA PRO A 443 -1.86 -15.47 -21.83
C PRO A 443 -1.91 -16.82 -21.08
N ASP A 444 -2.24 -17.87 -21.83
CA ASP A 444 -2.36 -19.25 -21.32
C ASP A 444 -1.04 -19.99 -21.12
#